data_AF-A0A414NZK0-F1
#
_entry.id   AF-A0A414NZK0-F1
#
_cell.length_a   1.000
_cell.length_b   1.000
_cell.length_c   1.000
_cell.angle_alpha   90.00
_cell.angle_beta   90.00
_cell.angle_gamma   90.00
#
_symmetry.space_group_name_H-M   'P 1'
#
loop_
_entity.id
_entity.type
_entity.pdbx_description
1 polymer ?
#
loop_
_entity_poly.entity_id
_entity_poly.type
_entity_poly.pdbx_seq_one_letter_code
_entity_poly.pdbx_strand_id
1 'polypeptide(L)'
;MEESETVAYGYLGLTPMEFANLQVGEFYKILEGRRAAEKRIDEKRAYFLSWIVNAQLENPISFEEILIPLYPEVKEQMEERKRKQREEDEAALRKEFGLDEE
;
A
#
# COMPACT_ATOMS: atom_id res chain seq x y z
N MET A 1 9.87 13.61 23.67
CA MET A 1 10.05 14.93 23.05
C MET A 1 11.19 14.90 22.05
N GLU A 2 12.38 14.44 22.44
CA GLU A 2 13.54 14.38 21.55
C GLU A 2 13.34 13.50 20.29
N GLU A 3 12.70 12.34 20.43
CA GLU A 3 12.35 11.49 19.27
C GLU A 3 11.30 12.14 18.34
N SER A 4 10.30 12.82 18.93
CA SER A 4 9.27 13.53 18.15
C SER A 4 9.83 14.75 17.42
N GLU A 5 10.82 15.44 17.99
CA GLU A 5 11.52 16.57 17.36
C GLU A 5 12.34 16.10 16.16
N THR A 6 13.03 14.96 16.28
CA THR A 6 13.79 14.37 15.16
C THR A 6 12.87 14.07 13.98
N VAL A 7 11.70 13.49 14.23
CA VAL A 7 10.69 13.22 13.19
C VAL A 7 10.08 14.52 12.66
N ALA A 8 9.78 15.49 13.54
CA ALA A 8 9.20 16.78 13.14
C ALA A 8 10.13 17.55 12.20
N TYR A 9 11.40 17.70 12.57
CA TYR A 9 12.34 18.54 11.83
C TYR A 9 12.93 17.84 10.62
N GLY A 10 13.15 16.53 10.71
CA GLY A 10 13.72 15.73 9.62
C GLY A 10 12.65 15.28 8.63
N TYR A 11 11.82 14.33 9.07
CA TYR A 11 10.87 13.64 8.18
C TYR A 11 9.71 14.54 7.74
N LEU A 12 9.16 15.34 8.66
CA LEU A 12 8.04 16.25 8.37
C LEU A 12 8.49 17.63 7.87
N GLY A 13 9.75 18.00 8.10
CA GLY A 13 10.30 19.29 7.68
C GLY A 13 9.66 20.50 8.38
N LEU A 14 9.13 20.31 9.58
CA LEU A 14 8.54 21.38 10.40
C LEU A 14 9.65 22.22 11.03
N THR A 15 9.42 23.52 11.17
CA THR A 15 10.28 24.39 11.99
C THR A 15 10.01 24.18 13.49
N PRO A 16 10.96 24.55 14.37
CA PRO A 16 10.74 24.48 15.82
C PRO A 16 9.49 25.23 16.28
N MET A 17 9.19 26.37 15.65
CA MET A 17 8.01 27.18 15.99
C MET A 17 6.71 26.49 15.56
N GLU A 18 6.68 25.89 14.36
CA GLU A 18 5.52 25.14 13.88
C GLU A 18 5.28 23.91 14.76
N PHE A 19 6.32 23.18 15.12
CA PHE A 19 6.21 22.01 15.99
C PHE A 19 5.74 22.37 17.40
N ALA A 20 6.28 23.43 18.00
CA ALA A 20 5.88 23.89 19.33
C ALA A 20 4.42 24.35 19.41
N ASN A 21 3.87 24.84 18.30
CA ASN A 21 2.49 25.30 18.21
C ASN A 21 1.48 24.18 17.92
N LEU A 22 1.93 22.99 17.51
CA LEU A 22 1.05 21.87 17.20
C LEU A 22 0.56 21.17 18.46
N GLN A 23 -0.72 20.81 18.48
CA GLN A 23 -1.21 19.83 19.45
C GLN A 23 -0.72 18.43 19.09
N VAL A 24 -0.58 17.58 20.10
CA VAL A 24 -0.12 16.18 19.93
C VAL A 24 -0.96 15.43 18.87
N GLY A 25 -2.28 15.61 18.88
CA GLY A 25 -3.16 14.98 17.90
C GLY A 25 -2.97 15.51 16.47
N GLU A 26 -2.63 16.78 16.30
CA GLU A 26 -2.37 17.38 14.99
C GLU A 26 -1.05 16.88 14.42
N PHE A 27 -0.02 16.77 15.26
CA PHE A 27 1.26 16.18 14.90
C PHE A 27 1.11 14.77 14.34
N TYR A 28 0.36 13.90 15.03
CA TYR A 28 0.13 12.53 14.55
C TYR A 28 -0.63 12.49 13.23
N LYS A 29 -1.64 13.36 13.03
CA LYS A 29 -2.38 13.43 11.76
C LYS A 29 -1.48 13.87 10.60
N ILE A 30 -0.58 14.83 10.83
CA ILE A 30 0.40 15.24 9.81
C ILE A 30 1.34 14.08 9.49
N LEU A 31 1.82 13.36 10.52
CA LEU A 31 2.70 12.20 10.35
C LEU A 31 2.03 11.08 9.54
N GLU A 32 0.80 10.74 9.87
CA GLU A 32 0.00 9.76 9.12
C GLU A 32 -0.24 10.21 7.67
N GLY A 33 -0.59 11.48 7.47
CA GLY A 33 -0.75 12.07 6.15
C GLY A 33 0.52 11.97 5.30
N ARG A 34 1.69 12.23 5.89
CA ARG A 34 2.99 12.12 5.21
C ARG A 34 3.30 10.68 4.83
N ARG A 35 3.12 9.74 5.75
CA ARG A 35 3.32 8.29 5.49
C ARG A 35 2.40 7.79 4.38
N ALA A 36 1.13 8.21 4.39
CA ALA A 36 0.18 7.86 3.34
C ALA A 36 0.55 8.48 1.98
N ALA A 37 1.06 9.70 1.96
CA ALA A 37 1.54 10.35 0.74
C ALA A 37 2.75 9.64 0.14
N GLU A 38 3.71 9.23 0.97
CA GLU A 38 4.89 8.46 0.54
C GLU A 38 4.49 7.09 0.01
N LYS A 39 3.61 6.37 0.73
CA LYS A 39 3.09 5.09 0.26
C LYS A 39 2.45 5.19 -1.14
N ARG A 40 1.67 6.25 -1.41
CA ARG A 40 1.08 6.49 -2.74
C ARG A 40 2.12 6.75 -3.82
N ILE A 41 3.24 7.41 -3.48
CA ILE A 41 4.34 7.64 -4.41
C ILE A 41 5.04 6.31 -4.72
N ASP A 42 5.29 5.51 -3.70
CA ASP A 42 5.94 4.21 -3.85
C ASP A 42 5.06 3.22 -4.63
N GLU A 43 3.74 3.24 -4.42
CA GLU A 43 2.77 2.48 -5.23
C GLU A 43 2.85 2.85 -6.72
N LYS A 44 2.88 4.16 -7.05
CA LYS A 44 3.04 4.62 -8.43
C LYS A 44 4.37 4.19 -9.03
N ARG A 45 5.46 4.28 -8.25
CA ARG A 45 6.80 3.87 -8.69
C ARG A 45 6.86 2.37 -8.93
N ALA A 46 6.33 1.56 -8.02
CA ALA A 46 6.26 0.11 -8.16
C ALA A 46 5.46 -0.28 -9.41
N TYR A 47 4.35 0.42 -9.69
CA TYR A 47 3.58 0.22 -10.90
C TYR A 47 4.45 0.45 -12.15
N PHE A 48 5.09 1.60 -12.32
CA PHE A 48 5.92 1.82 -13.52
C PHE A 48 7.16 0.92 -13.56
N LEU A 49 7.74 0.59 -12.42
CA LEU A 49 8.90 -0.29 -12.34
C LEU A 49 8.56 -1.71 -12.79
N SER A 50 7.40 -2.25 -12.40
CA SER A 50 7.00 -3.60 -12.84
C SER A 50 6.90 -3.67 -14.36
N TRP A 51 6.37 -2.64 -15.02
CA TRP A 51 6.31 -2.58 -16.49
C TRP A 51 7.69 -2.59 -17.14
N ILE A 52 8.62 -1.79 -16.62
CA ILE A 52 9.98 -1.68 -17.17
C ILE A 52 10.74 -3.00 -16.99
N VAL A 53 10.67 -3.59 -15.79
CA VAL A 53 11.43 -4.80 -15.45
C VAL A 53 10.84 -6.03 -16.13
N ASN A 54 9.51 -6.14 -16.24
CA ASN A 54 8.85 -7.29 -16.86
C ASN A 54 9.20 -7.47 -18.34
N ALA A 55 9.65 -6.41 -19.04
CA ALA A 55 10.17 -6.55 -20.40
C ALA A 55 11.45 -7.39 -20.50
N GLN A 56 12.12 -7.64 -19.36
CA GLN A 56 13.38 -8.39 -19.28
C GLN A 56 13.25 -9.71 -18.52
N LEU A 57 12.05 -10.05 -18.01
CA LEU A 57 11.81 -11.24 -17.21
C LEU A 57 11.03 -12.29 -18.01
N GLU A 58 11.41 -13.56 -17.89
CA GLU A 58 10.63 -14.69 -18.40
C GLU A 58 9.31 -14.86 -17.63
N ASN A 59 9.35 -14.58 -16.32
CA ASN A 59 8.20 -14.64 -15.43
C ASN A 59 7.90 -13.22 -14.94
N PRO A 60 6.82 -12.57 -15.42
CA PRO A 60 6.45 -11.23 -14.99
C PRO A 60 6.13 -11.18 -13.49
N ILE A 61 6.52 -10.08 -12.84
CA ILE A 61 6.17 -9.78 -11.44
C ILE A 61 5.06 -8.72 -11.38
N SER A 62 4.18 -8.84 -10.40
CA SER A 62 3.20 -7.82 -10.08
C SER A 62 3.85 -6.61 -9.38
N PHE A 63 3.21 -5.44 -9.43
CA PHE A 63 3.73 -4.28 -8.71
C PHE A 63 3.59 -4.46 -7.19
N GLU A 64 2.58 -5.22 -6.74
CA GLU A 64 2.40 -5.56 -5.34
C GLU A 64 3.58 -6.39 -4.80
N GLU A 65 4.13 -7.32 -5.59
CA GLU A 65 5.33 -8.09 -5.21
C GLU A 65 6.55 -7.19 -4.98
N ILE A 66 6.66 -6.08 -5.71
CA ILE A 66 7.70 -5.06 -5.50
C ILE A 66 7.46 -4.29 -4.18
N LEU A 67 6.20 -4.08 -3.79
CA LEU A 67 5.83 -3.33 -2.59
C LEU A 67 5.89 -4.13 -1.30
N ILE A 68 5.68 -5.46 -1.35
CA ILE A 68 5.61 -6.32 -0.15
C ILE A 68 6.79 -6.13 0.82
N PRO A 69 8.06 -6.03 0.37
CA PRO A 69 9.18 -5.80 1.28
C PRO A 69 9.10 -4.48 2.06
N LEU A 70 8.42 -3.46 1.51
CA LEU A 70 8.24 -2.15 2.14
C LEU A 70 6.94 -2.08 2.97
N TYR A 71 5.89 -2.75 2.50
CA TYR A 71 4.55 -2.73 3.06
C TYR A 71 3.99 -4.16 3.18
N PRO A 72 4.35 -4.90 4.24
CA PRO A 72 3.93 -6.30 4.41
C PRO A 72 2.41 -6.51 4.39
N GLU A 73 1.63 -5.51 4.81
CA GLU A 73 0.17 -5.54 4.77
C GLU A 73 -0.39 -5.65 3.34
N VAL A 74 0.38 -5.28 2.32
CA VAL A 74 0.01 -5.47 0.90
C VAL A 74 -0.12 -6.95 0.56
N LYS A 75 0.69 -7.82 1.20
CA LYS A 75 0.61 -9.27 0.99
C LYS A 75 -0.75 -9.81 1.42
N GLU A 76 -1.22 -9.42 2.60
CA GLU A 76 -2.51 -9.84 3.13
C GLU A 76 -3.66 -9.35 2.24
N GLN A 77 -3.60 -8.10 1.79
CA GLN A 77 -4.58 -7.52 0.86
C GLN A 77 -4.61 -8.26 -0.49
N MET A 78 -3.43 -8.64 -1.01
CA MET A 78 -3.33 -9.41 -2.26
C MET A 78 -3.98 -10.79 -2.12
N GLU A 79 -3.67 -11.52 -1.04
CA GLU A 79 -4.25 -12.84 -0.76
C GLU A 79 -5.77 -12.76 -0.60
N GLU A 80 -6.28 -11.74 0.10
CA GLU A 80 -7.70 -11.52 0.27
C GLU A 80 -8.40 -11.26 -1.06
N ARG A 81 -7.83 -10.41 -1.93
CA ARG A 81 -8.37 -10.15 -3.28
C ARG A 81 -8.38 -11.42 -4.13
N LYS A 82 -7.30 -12.21 -4.12
CA LYS A 82 -7.22 -13.50 -4.82
C LYS A 82 -8.25 -14.51 -4.31
N ARG A 83 -8.55 -14.51 -3.00
CA ARG A 83 -9.61 -15.36 -2.44
C ARG A 83 -10.99 -14.92 -2.94
N LYS A 84 -11.31 -13.63 -2.84
CA LYS A 84 -12.59 -13.07 -3.31
C LYS A 84 -12.81 -13.34 -4.80
N GLN A 85 -11.77 -13.15 -5.61
CA GLN A 85 -11.84 -13.41 -7.05
C GLN A 85 -12.12 -14.89 -7.34
N ARG A 86 -11.48 -15.83 -6.61
CA ARG A 86 -11.77 -17.26 -6.75
C ARG A 86 -13.21 -17.61 -6.37
N GLU A 87 -13.74 -17.02 -5.30
CA GLU A 87 -15.13 -17.22 -4.87
C GLU A 87 -16.11 -16.68 -5.93
N GLU A 88 -15.82 -15.51 -6.51
CA GLU A 88 -16.60 -14.90 -7.59
C GLU A 88 -16.55 -15.73 -8.88
N ASP A 89 -15.36 -16.19 -9.28
CA ASP A 89 -15.17 -17.06 -10.44
C ASP A 89 -15.88 -18.40 -10.26
N GLU A 90 -15.81 -19.00 -9.07
CA GLU A 90 -16.52 -20.24 -8.75
C GLU A 90 -18.04 -20.05 -8.81
N ALA A 91 -18.56 -18.98 -8.23
CA ALA A 91 -19.99 -18.66 -8.32
C ALA A 91 -20.45 -18.42 -9.76
N ALA A 92 -19.63 -17.74 -10.58
CA ALA A 92 -19.90 -17.52 -11.99
C ALA A 92 -19.96 -18.86 -12.76
N LEU A 93 -19.02 -19.76 -12.51
CA LEU A 93 -18.98 -21.08 -13.14
C LEU A 93 -20.15 -21.96 -12.71
N ARG A 94 -20.47 -22.03 -11.41
CA ARG A 94 -21.61 -22.83 -10.94
C ARG A 94 -22.92 -22.40 -11.60
N LYS A 95 -23.12 -21.09 -11.76
CA LYS A 95 -24.25 -20.51 -12.49
C LYS A 95 -24.23 -20.84 -13.98
N GLU A 96 -23.08 -20.73 -14.64
CA GLU A 96 -22.94 -21.00 -16.08
C GLU A 96 -23.18 -22.48 -16.41
N PHE A 97 -22.72 -23.39 -15.56
CA PHE A 97 -22.83 -24.83 -15.76
C PHE A 97 -24.08 -25.46 -15.13
N GLY A 98 -24.98 -24.66 -14.54
CA GLY A 98 -26.23 -25.16 -13.94
C GLY A 98 -26.01 -26.08 -12.73
N LEU A 99 -24.90 -25.90 -12.02
CA LEU A 99 -24.53 -26.68 -10.83
C LEU A 99 -25.18 -26.15 -9.54
N ASP A 100 -26.06 -25.15 -9.67
CA ASP A 100 -26.83 -24.57 -8.58
C ASP A 100 -28.16 -25.32 -8.30
N GLU A 101 -28.53 -26.29 -9.15
CA GLU A 101 -29.72 -27.14 -8.98
C GLU A 101 -29.34 -28.57 -8.54
N GLU A 102 -29.16 -28.78 -7.23
CA GLU A 102 -29.36 -30.05 -6.52
C GLU A 102 -29.89 -29.81 -5.09
#